data_AF-A0A6A5XZI2-F1
#
_entry.id   AF-A0A6A5XZI2-F1
#
_cell.length_a   1.000
_cell.length_b   1.000
_cell.length_c   1.000
_cell.angle_alpha   90.00
_cell.angle_beta   90.00
_cell.angle_gamma   90.00
#
_symmetry.space_group_name_H-M   'P 1'
#
loop_
_entity.id
_entity.type
_entity.pdbx_description
1 polymer ?
#
loop_
_entity_poly.entity_id
_entity_poly.type
_entity_poly.pdbx_seq_one_letter_code
_entity_poly.pdbx_strand_id
1 'polypeptide(L)'
;MIATGGLILLGALLPALSSASPIVAAGSKHNVYLVKCQWSDCDIFCDPDDVALTAAAYFSGGPVPEGTTRAVTPTRLGRVSGQWEGTTKSVRLGTDGTFKATIPTSARTAKKGEIVGDATLGDEPFVCFKDGSSQIPLRYDGETYTCTTDYWCPSISVGETA
;
A
#
# COMPACT_ATOMS: atom_id res chain seq x y z
N MET A 1 5.98 44.66 71.03
CA MET A 1 6.99 43.58 71.17
C MET A 1 6.74 42.60 70.02
N ILE A 2 7.62 42.60 68.99
CA ILE A 2 8.61 41.53 68.62
C ILE A 2 7.90 40.27 68.09
N ALA A 3 8.17 39.61 66.95
CA ALA A 3 9.23 39.57 65.93
C ALA A 3 8.61 38.97 64.63
N THR A 4 8.94 39.41 63.40
CA THR A 4 10.06 38.97 62.51
C THR A 4 10.19 37.46 62.22
N GLY A 5 10.18 37.13 60.92
CA GLY A 5 10.83 35.96 60.30
C GLY A 5 9.91 34.76 60.03
N GLY A 6 9.90 34.09 58.88
CA GLY A 6 10.77 34.13 57.71
C GLY A 6 10.70 32.79 56.97
N LEU A 7 11.38 32.76 55.83
CA LEU A 7 11.86 31.61 55.06
C LEU A 7 10.99 31.02 53.94
N ILE A 8 11.43 31.42 52.75
CA ILE A 8 11.21 30.91 51.40
C ILE A 8 11.75 29.49 51.27
N LEU A 9 11.03 28.60 50.57
CA LEU A 9 11.63 27.47 49.86
C LEU A 9 10.94 27.31 48.49
N LEU A 10 11.62 27.88 47.47
CA LEU A 10 11.38 27.60 46.06
C LEU A 10 11.73 26.12 45.80
N GLY A 11 10.73 25.27 45.70
CA GLY A 11 10.87 23.93 45.12
C GLY A 11 10.97 24.04 43.61
N ALA A 12 12.20 23.98 43.08
CA ALA A 12 12.48 23.95 41.66
C ALA A 12 11.87 22.69 41.02
N LEU A 13 10.77 22.84 40.29
CA LEU A 13 10.28 21.86 39.34
C LEU A 13 11.27 21.81 38.16
N LEU A 14 12.15 20.81 38.14
CA LEU A 14 12.92 20.50 36.94
C LEU A 14 11.94 19.98 35.87
N PRO A 15 11.79 20.66 34.71
CA PRO A 15 11.11 20.06 33.58
C PRO A 15 12.01 18.95 33.05
N ALA A 16 11.59 17.70 33.22
CA ALA A 16 12.17 16.57 32.50
C ALA A 16 11.89 16.79 31.01
N LEU A 17 12.87 17.35 30.31
CA LEU A 17 12.93 17.41 28.85
C LEU A 17 13.02 15.96 28.35
N SER A 18 11.87 15.32 28.17
CA SER A 18 11.75 14.08 27.42
C SER A 18 12.03 14.42 25.96
N SER A 19 13.29 14.26 25.56
CA SER A 19 13.71 14.31 24.17
C SER A 19 13.14 13.10 23.44
N ALA A 20 11.87 13.18 23.06
CA ALA A 20 11.27 12.27 22.09
C ALA A 20 11.91 12.54 20.73
N SER A 21 13.07 11.93 20.47
CA SER A 21 13.61 11.85 19.12
C SER A 21 12.58 11.08 18.28
N PRO A 22 12.13 11.61 17.12
CA PRO A 22 11.29 10.83 16.23
C PRO A 22 12.13 9.65 15.75
N ILE A 23 11.81 8.46 16.24
CA ILE A 23 12.25 7.21 15.63
C ILE A 23 11.50 7.15 14.31
N VAL A 24 12.07 7.73 13.26
CA VAL A 24 11.60 7.50 11.90
C VAL A 24 12.02 6.09 11.57
N ALA A 25 11.20 5.11 11.95
CA ALA A 25 11.32 3.76 11.42
C ALA A 25 11.19 3.90 9.90
N ALA A 26 12.30 3.78 9.18
CA ALA A 26 12.34 3.72 7.74
C ALA A 26 11.73 2.37 7.33
N GLY A 27 10.39 2.31 7.30
CA GLY A 27 9.65 1.19 6.74
C GLY A 27 9.95 1.05 5.25
N SER A 28 9.88 -0.17 4.75
CA SER A 28 10.01 -0.45 3.32
C SER A 28 9.05 0.44 2.52
N LYS A 29 9.57 0.99 1.40
CA LYS A 29 8.76 1.81 0.47
C LYS A 29 7.99 0.94 -0.52
N HIS A 30 8.04 -0.37 -0.38
CA HIS A 30 7.43 -1.31 -1.31
C HIS A 30 5.90 -1.33 -1.15
N ASN A 31 5.23 -1.25 -2.29
CA ASN A 31 3.78 -1.25 -2.39
C ASN A 31 3.34 -2.17 -3.52
N VAL A 32 2.29 -2.95 -3.29
CA VAL A 32 1.64 -3.76 -4.32
C VAL A 32 0.18 -3.35 -4.42
N TYR A 33 -0.27 -3.00 -5.61
CA TYR A 33 -1.66 -2.70 -5.91
C TYR A 33 -2.27 -3.90 -6.64
N LEU A 34 -3.33 -4.45 -6.07
CA LEU A 34 -4.13 -5.49 -6.71
C LEU A 34 -5.19 -4.79 -7.54
N VAL A 35 -5.05 -4.85 -8.85
CA VAL A 35 -5.80 -4.01 -9.79
C VAL A 35 -6.61 -4.84 -10.77
N LYS A 36 -7.69 -4.23 -11.25
CA LYS A 36 -8.40 -4.59 -12.48
C LYS A 36 -8.21 -3.48 -13.49
N CYS A 37 -7.57 -3.81 -14.60
CA CYS A 37 -7.21 -2.90 -15.67
C CYS A 37 -8.10 -3.13 -16.88
N GLN A 38 -8.45 -2.03 -17.53
CA GLN A 38 -9.04 -2.02 -18.86
C GLN A 38 -8.12 -1.25 -19.80
N TRP A 39 -8.02 -1.70 -21.04
CA TRP A 39 -7.25 -0.98 -22.04
C TRP A 39 -7.89 0.39 -22.30
N SER A 40 -7.11 1.47 -22.20
CA SER A 40 -7.64 2.83 -22.28
C SER A 40 -8.17 3.20 -23.67
N ASP A 41 -7.71 2.52 -24.74
CA ASP A 41 -8.09 2.78 -26.13
C ASP A 41 -9.17 1.81 -26.66
N CYS A 42 -9.83 1.05 -25.77
CA CYS A 42 -10.96 0.24 -26.18
C CYS A 42 -12.22 1.09 -26.44
N ASP A 43 -12.52 1.32 -27.71
CA ASP A 43 -13.77 1.91 -28.17
C ASP A 43 -14.95 0.91 -28.04
N ILE A 44 -16.17 1.36 -28.40
CA ILE A 44 -17.49 0.67 -28.31
C ILE A 44 -17.51 -0.78 -28.83
N PHE A 45 -16.50 -1.21 -29.59
CA PHE A 45 -16.43 -2.54 -30.22
C PHE A 45 -15.65 -3.59 -29.44
N CYS A 46 -15.04 -3.25 -28.30
CA CYS A 46 -14.39 -4.25 -27.45
C CYS A 46 -15.42 -4.96 -26.56
N ASP A 47 -15.34 -6.29 -26.50
CA ASP A 47 -16.00 -7.03 -25.43
C ASP A 47 -15.25 -6.71 -24.11
N PRO A 48 -15.91 -6.08 -23.11
CA PRO A 48 -15.27 -5.69 -21.86
C PRO A 48 -14.66 -6.88 -21.10
N ASP A 49 -15.17 -8.09 -21.30
CA ASP A 49 -14.68 -9.29 -20.63
C ASP A 49 -13.39 -9.84 -21.29
N ASP A 50 -13.16 -9.56 -22.58
CA ASP A 50 -11.93 -9.95 -23.29
C ASP A 50 -10.73 -9.02 -22.99
N VAL A 51 -10.98 -7.83 -22.43
CA VAL A 51 -9.97 -6.77 -22.22
C VAL A 51 -9.71 -6.44 -20.76
N ALA A 52 -10.42 -7.09 -19.84
CA ALA A 52 -10.24 -6.92 -18.41
C ALA A 52 -9.04 -7.73 -17.90
N LEU A 53 -7.99 -7.05 -17.49
CA LEU A 53 -6.80 -7.65 -16.91
C LEU A 53 -6.84 -7.54 -15.38
N THR A 54 -6.75 -8.66 -14.67
CA THR A 54 -6.46 -8.65 -13.22
C THR A 54 -4.97 -8.80 -12.99
N ALA A 55 -4.36 -7.92 -12.20
CA ALA A 55 -2.91 -7.89 -12.02
C ALA A 55 -2.46 -7.38 -10.64
N ALA A 56 -1.25 -7.76 -10.25
CA ALA A 56 -0.50 -7.17 -9.14
C ALA A 56 0.54 -6.19 -9.72
N ALA A 57 0.39 -4.90 -9.40
CA ALA A 57 1.30 -3.84 -9.80
C ALA A 57 2.21 -3.48 -8.62
N TYR A 58 3.50 -3.82 -8.74
CA TYR A 58 4.51 -3.59 -7.71
C TYR A 58 5.27 -2.29 -7.96
N PHE A 59 5.42 -1.49 -6.90
CA PHE A 59 6.17 -0.25 -6.87
C PHE A 59 7.17 -0.30 -5.72
N SER A 60 8.46 -0.27 -6.07
CA SER A 60 9.54 -0.21 -5.08
C SER A 60 9.79 1.20 -4.54
N GLY A 61 9.32 2.23 -5.26
CA GLY A 61 9.60 3.63 -4.96
C GLY A 61 8.65 4.34 -3.98
N GLY A 62 7.66 3.64 -3.42
CA GLY A 62 6.62 4.22 -2.59
C GLY A 62 5.21 4.05 -3.17
N PRO A 63 4.19 4.54 -2.45
CA PRO A 63 2.82 4.52 -2.93
C PRO A 63 2.65 5.49 -4.12
N VAL A 64 1.74 5.15 -5.02
CA VAL A 64 1.29 6.06 -6.09
C VAL A 64 0.46 7.19 -5.45
N PRO A 65 0.78 8.47 -5.71
CA PRO A 65 0.00 9.59 -5.16
C PRO A 65 -1.46 9.52 -5.57
N GLU A 66 -2.36 9.85 -4.65
CA GLU A 66 -3.80 9.94 -4.94
C GLU A 66 -4.06 11.02 -6.00
N GLY A 67 -5.02 10.78 -6.89
CA GLY A 67 -5.34 11.70 -7.99
C GLY A 67 -4.32 11.72 -9.13
N THR A 68 -3.41 10.74 -9.20
CA THR A 68 -2.49 10.60 -10.32
C THR A 68 -3.23 10.45 -11.64
N THR A 69 -3.11 11.45 -12.52
CA THR A 69 -3.71 11.45 -13.87
C THR A 69 -2.74 11.02 -14.96
N ARG A 70 -1.44 11.12 -14.70
CA ARG A 70 -0.40 10.68 -15.62
C ARG A 70 -0.15 9.19 -15.45
N ALA A 71 -0.09 8.45 -16.56
CA ALA A 71 0.23 7.03 -16.53
C ALA A 71 1.58 6.77 -15.83
N VAL A 72 1.55 5.90 -14.83
CA VAL A 72 2.73 5.46 -14.06
C VAL A 72 3.14 4.06 -14.48
N THR A 73 4.45 3.81 -14.48
CA THR A 73 4.99 2.48 -14.82
C THR A 73 5.31 1.75 -13.53
N PRO A 74 4.67 0.61 -13.24
CA PRO A 74 5.03 -0.20 -12.09
C PRO A 74 6.44 -0.77 -12.27
N THR A 75 7.17 -0.94 -11.16
CA THR A 75 8.47 -1.63 -11.16
C THR A 75 8.33 -3.02 -11.77
N ARG A 76 7.26 -3.73 -11.41
CA ARG A 76 6.85 -5.02 -12.01
C ARG A 76 5.34 -5.11 -12.10
N LEU A 77 4.86 -5.84 -13.10
CA LEU A 77 3.46 -6.21 -13.23
C LEU A 77 3.36 -7.73 -13.35
N GLY A 78 2.47 -8.33 -12.56
CA GLY A 78 2.16 -9.74 -12.63
C GLY A 78 0.68 -9.94 -12.92
N ARG A 79 0.35 -10.73 -13.95
CA ARG A 79 -1.05 -11.01 -14.33
C ARG A 79 -1.61 -12.20 -13.54
N VAL A 80 -2.89 -12.14 -13.18
CA VAL A 80 -3.60 -13.23 -12.49
C VAL A 80 -4.96 -13.46 -13.13
N SER A 81 -5.40 -14.71 -13.18
CA SER A 81 -6.74 -15.08 -13.64
C SER A 81 -7.78 -14.94 -12.52
N GLY A 82 -8.92 -14.34 -12.85
CA GLY A 82 -10.08 -14.19 -11.96
C GLY A 82 -9.89 -13.20 -10.81
N GLN A 83 -10.93 -13.04 -10.00
CA GLN A 83 -11.00 -12.11 -8.86
C GLN A 83 -10.07 -12.48 -7.70
N TRP A 84 -9.57 -11.49 -6.96
CA TRP A 84 -8.59 -11.69 -5.87
C TRP A 84 -9.11 -12.48 -4.67
N GLU A 85 -10.41 -12.40 -4.41
CA GLU A 85 -11.03 -12.89 -3.18
C GLU A 85 -11.34 -14.39 -3.20
N GLY A 86 -11.27 -15.00 -2.01
CA GLY A 86 -11.72 -16.36 -1.73
C GLY A 86 -10.64 -17.44 -1.84
N THR A 87 -9.45 -17.11 -2.35
CA THR A 87 -8.31 -18.03 -2.43
C THR A 87 -6.98 -17.29 -2.30
N THR A 88 -5.93 -17.99 -1.88
CA THR A 88 -4.56 -17.46 -1.98
C THR A 88 -4.13 -17.45 -3.44
N LYS A 89 -3.72 -16.29 -3.94
CA LYS A 89 -3.20 -16.13 -5.30
C LYS A 89 -1.71 -15.87 -5.27
N SER A 90 -1.02 -16.44 -6.25
CA SER A 90 0.43 -16.28 -6.42
C SER A 90 0.73 -15.76 -7.82
N VAL A 91 1.67 -14.83 -7.93
CA VAL A 91 2.08 -14.26 -9.21
C VAL A 91 3.57 -13.93 -9.22
N ARG A 92 4.25 -14.25 -10.33
CA ARG A 92 5.68 -13.96 -10.49
C ARG A 92 5.87 -12.49 -10.88
N LEU A 93 6.69 -11.77 -10.13
CA LEU A 93 7.06 -10.38 -10.38
C LEU A 93 8.53 -10.30 -10.83
N GLY A 94 8.81 -10.72 -12.05
CA GLY A 94 10.14 -10.57 -12.67
C GLY A 94 11.27 -11.21 -11.87
N THR A 95 12.20 -10.41 -11.36
CA THR A 95 13.32 -10.86 -10.51
C THR A 95 13.00 -10.77 -9.02
N ASP A 96 12.05 -9.93 -8.63
CA ASP A 96 11.75 -9.51 -7.25
C ASP A 96 11.12 -10.62 -6.41
N GLY A 97 10.42 -11.54 -7.05
CA GLY A 97 10.00 -12.79 -6.39
C GLY A 97 8.63 -13.27 -6.85
N THR A 98 8.07 -14.18 -6.05
CA THR A 98 6.67 -14.58 -6.18
C THR A 98 5.89 -13.82 -5.13
N PHE A 99 4.99 -12.95 -5.60
CA PHE A 99 4.02 -12.29 -4.73
C PHE A 99 2.88 -13.26 -4.44
N LYS A 100 2.54 -13.45 -3.16
CA LYS A 100 1.41 -14.28 -2.72
C LYS A 100 0.48 -13.43 -1.88
N ALA A 101 -0.80 -13.37 -2.23
CA ALA A 101 -1.81 -12.64 -1.46
C ALA A 101 -2.95 -13.57 -1.05
N THR A 102 -3.39 -13.44 0.20
CA THR A 102 -4.55 -14.13 0.75
C THR A 102 -5.63 -13.10 1.05
N ILE A 103 -6.65 -13.06 0.20
CA ILE A 103 -7.79 -12.16 0.36
C ILE A 103 -9.06 -13.02 0.58
N PRO A 104 -9.71 -12.97 1.76
CA PRO A 104 -10.92 -13.72 2.04
C PRO A 104 -12.12 -13.16 1.26
N THR A 105 -13.15 -13.98 1.05
CA THR A 105 -14.38 -13.57 0.35
C THR A 105 -15.09 -12.38 1.02
N SER A 106 -14.96 -12.23 2.35
CA SER A 106 -15.52 -11.10 3.11
C SER A 106 -14.93 -9.74 2.70
N ALA A 107 -13.77 -9.71 2.06
CA ALA A 107 -13.12 -8.49 1.59
C ALA A 107 -13.93 -7.74 0.51
N ARG A 108 -14.91 -8.39 -0.12
CA ARG A 108 -15.80 -7.74 -1.11
C ARG A 108 -16.68 -6.66 -0.51
N THR A 109 -17.13 -6.88 0.72
CA THR A 109 -18.06 -5.99 1.43
C THR A 109 -17.35 -5.10 2.44
N ALA A 110 -16.02 -5.19 2.53
CA ALA A 110 -15.21 -4.34 3.39
C ALA A 110 -15.27 -2.89 2.94
N LYS A 111 -15.13 -1.97 3.89
CA LYS A 111 -15.04 -0.53 3.59
C LYS A 111 -13.61 -0.17 3.16
N LYS A 112 -13.47 0.86 2.33
CA LYS A 112 -12.16 1.41 1.96
C LYS A 112 -11.35 1.72 3.23
N GLY A 113 -10.10 1.29 3.25
CA GLY A 113 -9.17 1.43 4.37
C GLY A 113 -9.24 0.32 5.44
N GLU A 114 -10.19 -0.61 5.36
CA GLU A 114 -10.20 -1.78 6.25
C GLU A 114 -9.12 -2.78 5.85
N ILE A 115 -8.48 -3.40 6.85
CA ILE A 115 -7.57 -4.52 6.65
C ILE A 115 -8.40 -5.71 6.19
N VAL A 116 -8.03 -6.27 5.05
CA VAL A 116 -8.76 -7.35 4.41
C VAL A 116 -7.92 -8.56 4.11
N GLY A 117 -6.60 -8.51 4.28
CA GLY A 117 -5.77 -9.69 4.07
C GLY A 117 -4.29 -9.43 4.29
N ASP A 118 -3.51 -10.43 3.94
CA ASP A 118 -2.06 -10.44 4.05
C ASP A 118 -1.42 -10.87 2.72
N ALA A 119 -0.16 -10.49 2.54
CA ALA A 119 0.62 -10.88 1.39
C ALA A 119 2.11 -11.05 1.73
N THR A 120 2.84 -11.70 0.83
CA THR A 120 4.29 -11.84 0.87
C THR A 120 4.90 -11.63 -0.51
N LEU A 121 6.09 -11.06 -0.59
CA LEU A 121 6.95 -11.08 -1.78
C LEU A 121 8.30 -11.68 -1.39
N GLY A 122 8.50 -12.96 -1.69
CA GLY A 122 9.59 -13.71 -1.07
C GLY A 122 9.39 -13.76 0.45
N ASP A 123 10.34 -13.20 1.20
CA ASP A 123 10.29 -13.13 2.66
C ASP A 123 9.72 -11.79 3.17
N GLU A 124 9.43 -10.83 2.29
CA GLU A 124 8.91 -9.52 2.66
C GLU A 124 7.40 -9.59 2.95
N PRO A 125 6.92 -9.30 4.18
CA PRO A 125 5.50 -9.25 4.52
C PRO A 125 4.79 -7.96 4.09
N PHE A 126 3.53 -8.12 3.71
CA PHE A 126 2.62 -7.04 3.34
C PHE A 126 1.27 -7.22 4.06
N VAL A 127 0.61 -6.11 4.35
CA VAL A 127 -0.79 -6.09 4.82
C VAL A 127 -1.66 -5.47 3.74
N CYS A 128 -2.80 -6.05 3.42
CA CYS A 128 -3.68 -5.57 2.35
C CYS A 128 -4.90 -4.85 2.91
N PHE A 129 -5.17 -3.66 2.37
CA PHE A 129 -6.33 -2.84 2.68
C PHE A 129 -7.29 -2.82 1.50
N LYS A 130 -8.60 -2.73 1.79
CA LYS A 130 -9.59 -2.47 0.75
C LYS A 130 -9.36 -1.08 0.18
N ASP A 131 -9.29 -0.97 -1.13
CA ASP A 131 -9.34 0.32 -1.82
C ASP A 131 -10.68 0.43 -2.57
N GLY A 132 -10.84 -0.37 -3.62
CA GLY A 132 -12.07 -0.56 -4.37
C GLY A 132 -12.50 0.62 -5.25
N SER A 133 -11.75 1.72 -5.32
CA SER A 133 -12.21 2.92 -6.02
C SER A 133 -11.12 3.78 -6.67
N SER A 134 -9.88 3.70 -6.18
CA SER A 134 -8.77 4.49 -6.70
C SER A 134 -8.41 4.03 -8.10
N GLN A 135 -8.51 4.94 -9.06
CA GLN A 135 -8.06 4.71 -10.43
C GLN A 135 -6.60 5.11 -10.57
N ILE A 136 -5.79 4.21 -11.13
CA ILE A 136 -4.39 4.43 -11.44
C ILE A 136 -4.21 4.17 -12.93
N PRO A 137 -3.84 5.17 -13.73
CA PRO A 137 -3.42 4.93 -15.10
C PRO A 137 -2.07 4.22 -15.07
N LEU A 138 -1.99 3.00 -15.59
CA LEU A 138 -0.75 2.23 -15.67
C LEU A 138 -0.21 2.22 -17.09
N ARG A 139 1.12 2.31 -17.22
CA ARG A 139 1.82 2.05 -18.48
C ARG A 139 2.56 0.73 -18.40
N TYR A 140 2.23 -0.18 -19.30
CA TYR A 140 2.85 -1.51 -19.37
C TYR A 140 2.95 -1.95 -20.83
N ASP A 141 4.11 -2.47 -21.22
CA ASP A 141 4.40 -2.93 -22.59
C ASP A 141 4.09 -1.90 -23.69
N GLY A 142 4.36 -0.62 -23.40
CA GLY A 142 4.09 0.49 -24.32
C GLY A 142 2.64 0.97 -24.35
N GLU A 143 1.71 0.21 -23.78
CA GLU A 143 0.28 0.53 -23.74
C GLU A 143 -0.11 1.23 -22.42
N THR A 144 -1.22 1.97 -22.47
CA THR A 144 -1.81 2.61 -21.28
C THR A 144 -3.11 1.91 -20.91
N TYR A 145 -3.24 1.59 -19.63
CA TYR A 145 -4.39 0.94 -19.04
C TYR A 145 -4.99 1.83 -17.97
N THR A 146 -6.31 1.87 -17.90
CA THR A 146 -7.04 2.47 -16.78
C THR A 146 -7.33 1.38 -15.77
N CYS A 147 -6.68 1.43 -14.61
CA CYS A 147 -6.78 0.38 -13.61
C CYS A 147 -7.50 0.85 -12.36
N THR A 148 -8.53 0.12 -11.95
CA THR A 148 -9.15 0.28 -10.64
C THR A 148 -8.42 -0.58 -9.63
N THR A 149 -8.01 0.02 -8.52
CA THR A 149 -7.37 -0.67 -7.40
C THR A 149 -8.44 -1.38 -6.57
N ASP A 150 -8.45 -2.71 -6.58
CA ASP A 150 -9.30 -3.47 -5.66
C ASP A 150 -8.73 -3.40 -4.23
N TYR A 151 -7.41 -3.57 -4.11
CA TYR A 151 -6.68 -3.63 -2.85
C TYR A 151 -5.31 -2.95 -2.94
N TRP A 152 -4.89 -2.34 -1.85
CA TRP A 152 -3.56 -1.77 -1.69
C TRP A 152 -2.82 -2.51 -0.57
N CYS A 153 -1.67 -3.07 -0.88
CA CYS A 153 -0.84 -3.83 0.03
C CYS A 153 0.52 -3.14 0.23
N PRO A 154 0.69 -2.28 1.25
CA PRO A 154 2.01 -1.78 1.65
C PRO A 154 2.82 -2.86 2.38
N SER A 155 4.14 -2.81 2.20
CA SER A 155 5.07 -3.61 3.00
C SER A 155 5.06 -3.13 4.45
N ILE A 156 5.14 -4.07 5.38
CA ILE A 156 5.24 -3.79 6.82
C ILE A 156 6.65 -4.08 7.36
N SER A 157 7.59 -4.40 6.46
CA SER A 157 8.98 -4.62 6.83
C SER A 157 9.61 -3.34 7.34
N VAL A 158 10.21 -3.42 8.52
CA VAL A 158 10.97 -2.33 9.14
C VAL A 158 12.43 -2.73 9.20
N GLY A 159 13.32 -1.91 8.64
CA GLY A 159 14.74 -1.97 8.98
C GLY A 159 15.67 -2.82 8.11
N GLU A 160 15.31 -3.24 6.91
CA GLU A 160 16.33 -3.66 5.93
C GLU A 160 16.68 -2.48 5.04
N THR A 161 17.81 -1.87 5.37
CA THR A 161 18.52 -0.96 4.46
C THR A 161 18.91 -1.78 3.24
N ALA A 162 18.30 -1.48 2.10
CA ALA A 162 18.75 -1.95 0.80
C ALA A 162 20.16 -1.43 0.49
#